data_AF-A0A7J6H7P7-F1
#
_entry.id   AF-A0A7J6H7P7-F1
#
_cell.length_a   1.000
_cell.length_b   1.000
_cell.length_c   1.000
_cell.angle_alpha   90.00
_cell.angle_beta   90.00
_cell.angle_gamma   90.00
#
_symmetry.space_group_name_H-M   'P 1'
#
loop_
_entity.id
_entity.type
_entity.pdbx_description
1 polymer ?
#
loop_
_entity_poly.entity_id
_entity_poly.type
_entity_poly.pdbx_seq_one_letter_code
_entity_poly.pdbx_strand_id
1 'polypeptide(L)'
;MVALSFCNAQHLSSINKTYTSCEELQQLQPCSANIFSFFIRKQPINSTCCESILSIANKCSGDLMPIWFLKSQRYCAITNAIKSAPPVPSLTPEQKSSLLNATSPVVGGFKQNCVYELHRLTPCIGDIKAYMRTNSSINSTCCATILDVGNQCHWDSWPKWFARSKDNCKNH
;
A
#
# COMPACT_ATOMS: atom_id res chain seq x y z
N MET A 1 -26.87 -20.45 -2.03
CA MET A 1 -25.39 -20.45 -2.09
C MET A 1 -24.98 -19.67 -3.31
N VAL A 2 -24.43 -18.46 -3.15
CA VAL A 2 -24.07 -17.60 -4.28
C VAL A 2 -22.63 -17.94 -4.68
N ALA A 3 -22.47 -18.72 -5.75
CA ALA A 3 -21.19 -18.92 -6.40
C ALA A 3 -20.81 -17.62 -7.11
N LEU A 4 -20.01 -16.79 -6.44
CA LEU A 4 -19.44 -15.60 -7.05
C LEU A 4 -18.25 -16.01 -7.94
N SER A 5 -18.54 -16.26 -9.21
CA SER A 5 -17.56 -16.34 -10.30
C SER A 5 -16.85 -14.99 -10.47
N PHE A 6 -15.75 -14.78 -9.74
CA PHE A 6 -14.85 -13.63 -9.93
C PHE A 6 -13.73 -13.89 -10.96
N CYS A 7 -14.03 -14.68 -11.99
CA CYS A 7 -13.20 -14.80 -13.19
C CYS A 7 -14.01 -14.57 -14.47
N ASN A 8 -14.93 -13.59 -14.46
CA ASN A 8 -15.37 -12.99 -15.71
C ASN A 8 -14.36 -11.92 -16.14
N ALA A 9 -13.35 -12.38 -16.86
CA ALA A 9 -12.43 -11.57 -17.65
C ALA A 9 -13.09 -11.01 -18.92
N GLN A 10 -14.37 -10.60 -18.87
CA GLN A 10 -15.04 -10.03 -20.04
C GLN A 10 -15.89 -8.82 -19.68
N HIS A 11 -15.70 -7.78 -20.49
CA HIS A 11 -16.54 -6.59 -20.67
C HIS A 11 -16.18 -5.27 -19.97
N LEU A 12 -14.88 -4.91 -19.98
CA LEU A 12 -14.47 -3.51 -20.20
C LEU A 12 -13.77 -3.45 -21.56
N SER A 13 -14.57 -3.39 -22.63
CA SER A 13 -14.10 -3.13 -23.97
C SER A 13 -13.58 -1.70 -24.10
N SER A 14 -12.43 -1.59 -24.78
CA SER A 14 -11.80 -0.35 -25.25
C SER A 14 -10.92 0.42 -24.26
N ILE A 15 -9.75 -0.14 -23.92
CA ILE A 15 -8.43 0.50 -24.15
C ILE A 15 -7.40 -0.63 -24.36
N ASN A 16 -6.87 -0.75 -25.58
CA ASN A 16 -5.81 -1.70 -25.97
C ASN A 16 -4.49 -1.43 -25.23
N LYS A 17 -4.38 -1.90 -23.99
CA LYS A 17 -3.10 -2.27 -23.39
C LYS A 17 -3.20 -3.74 -23.08
N THR A 18 -2.36 -4.52 -23.74
CA THR A 18 -2.04 -5.90 -23.39
C THR A 18 -1.47 -5.90 -21.97
N TYR A 19 -2.35 -5.86 -20.96
CA TYR A 19 -2.01 -6.28 -19.63
C TYR A 19 -1.77 -7.77 -19.75
N THR A 20 -0.50 -8.18 -19.80
CA THR A 20 -0.11 -9.58 -19.62
C THR A 20 -0.60 -9.97 -18.24
N SER A 21 -1.78 -10.57 -18.17
CA SER A 21 -2.37 -11.03 -16.92
C SER A 21 -1.45 -12.08 -16.34
N CYS A 22 -1.00 -11.93 -15.09
CA CYS A 22 -0.29 -13.01 -14.44
C CYS A 22 -1.28 -14.16 -14.20
N GLU A 23 -1.21 -15.20 -15.04
CA GLU A 23 -2.13 -16.34 -15.00
C GLU A 23 -2.15 -17.02 -13.63
N GLU A 24 -1.02 -16.96 -12.92
CA GLU A 24 -0.85 -17.44 -11.55
C GLU A 24 -1.84 -16.81 -10.56
N LEU A 25 -2.39 -15.62 -10.82
CA LEU A 25 -3.43 -15.02 -9.96
C LEU A 25 -4.69 -15.91 -9.86
N GLN A 26 -4.97 -16.76 -10.86
CA GLN A 26 -6.07 -17.71 -10.79
C GLN A 26 -5.88 -18.73 -9.67
N GLN A 27 -4.64 -19.02 -9.25
CA GLN A 27 -4.35 -19.91 -8.13
C GLN A 27 -4.75 -19.31 -6.77
N LEU A 28 -5.09 -18.02 -6.70
CA LEU A 28 -5.65 -17.38 -5.50
C LEU A 28 -7.17 -17.54 -5.37
N GLN A 29 -7.84 -18.20 -6.31
CA GLN A 29 -9.26 -18.48 -6.23
C GLN A 29 -9.70 -19.08 -4.86
N PRO A 30 -9.00 -20.06 -4.26
CA PRO A 30 -9.32 -20.54 -2.90
C PRO A 30 -9.11 -19.49 -1.80
N CYS A 31 -8.29 -18.48 -2.04
CA CYS A 31 -7.98 -17.40 -1.09
C CYS A 31 -8.86 -16.16 -1.25
N SER A 32 -9.70 -16.11 -2.28
CA SER A 32 -10.55 -14.96 -2.60
C SER A 32 -11.41 -14.51 -1.42
N ALA A 33 -12.02 -15.44 -0.67
CA ALA A 33 -12.84 -15.12 0.50
C ALA A 33 -12.02 -14.49 1.64
N ASN A 34 -10.82 -14.99 1.91
CA ASN A 34 -9.92 -14.44 2.93
C ASN A 34 -9.44 -13.03 2.55
N ILE A 35 -9.03 -12.88 1.29
CA ILE A 35 -8.60 -11.59 0.73
C ILE A 35 -9.75 -10.60 0.83
N PHE A 36 -10.96 -10.98 0.41
CA PHE A 36 -12.14 -10.12 0.49
C PHE A 36 -12.47 -9.72 1.94
N SER A 37 -12.47 -10.67 2.87
CA SER A 37 -12.67 -10.40 4.30
C SER A 37 -11.61 -9.45 4.87
N PHE A 38 -10.37 -9.51 4.40
CA PHE A 38 -9.33 -8.54 4.77
C PHE A 38 -9.66 -7.12 4.30
N PHE A 39 -10.17 -6.96 3.08
CA PHE A 39 -10.54 -5.63 2.58
C PHE A 39 -11.78 -5.06 3.26
N ILE A 40 -12.84 -5.87 3.35
CA ILE A 40 -14.18 -5.44 3.79
C ILE A 40 -14.32 -5.50 5.30
N ARG A 41 -13.97 -6.62 5.91
CA ARG A 41 -14.19 -6.91 7.34
C ARG A 41 -12.96 -6.67 8.21
N LYS A 42 -11.85 -6.24 7.62
CA LYS A 42 -10.54 -6.05 8.28
C LYS A 42 -10.04 -7.30 9.01
N GLN A 43 -10.47 -8.48 8.56
CA GLN A 43 -10.02 -9.73 9.14
C GLN A 43 -8.62 -10.09 8.61
N PRO A 44 -7.74 -10.67 9.45
CA PRO A 44 -6.42 -11.09 9.00
C PRO A 44 -6.51 -12.16 7.91
N ILE A 45 -5.64 -12.08 6.91
CA ILE A 45 -5.47 -13.14 5.93
C ILE A 45 -4.81 -14.33 6.65
N ASN A 46 -5.36 -15.53 6.48
CA ASN A 46 -4.79 -16.74 7.07
C ASN A 46 -3.36 -17.01 6.52
N SER A 47 -2.55 -17.76 7.29
CA SER A 47 -1.15 -17.99 6.93
C SER A 47 -0.98 -18.72 5.59
N THR A 48 -1.82 -19.73 5.32
CA THR A 48 -1.78 -20.49 4.08
C THR A 48 -2.05 -19.61 2.85
N CYS A 49 -3.03 -18.71 2.91
CA CYS A 49 -3.23 -17.76 1.81
C CYS A 49 -2.12 -16.73 1.72
N CYS A 50 -1.53 -16.33 2.83
CA CYS A 50 -0.36 -15.45 2.79
C CYS A 50 0.84 -16.08 2.09
N GLU A 51 1.09 -17.38 2.30
CA GLU A 51 2.12 -18.13 1.58
C GLU A 51 1.83 -18.16 0.07
N SER A 52 0.59 -18.46 -0.33
CA SER A 52 0.19 -18.45 -1.75
C SER A 52 0.33 -17.06 -2.39
N ILE A 53 -0.10 -16.00 -1.70
CA ILE A 53 0.02 -14.62 -2.18
C ILE A 53 1.48 -14.23 -2.39
N LEU A 54 2.35 -14.53 -1.42
CA LEU A 54 3.78 -14.23 -1.54
C LEU A 54 4.47 -15.07 -2.61
N SER A 55 4.10 -16.36 -2.74
CA SER A 55 4.59 -17.24 -3.79
C SER A 55 4.30 -16.69 -5.18
N ILE A 56 3.05 -16.26 -5.42
CA ILE A 56 2.64 -15.68 -6.70
C ILE A 56 3.30 -14.32 -6.91
N ALA A 57 3.44 -13.52 -5.86
CA ALA A 57 4.08 -12.21 -5.97
C ALA A 57 5.53 -12.27 -6.44
N ASN A 58 6.24 -13.37 -6.15
CA ASN A 58 7.60 -13.59 -6.65
C ASN A 58 7.65 -14.01 -8.13
N LYS A 59 6.53 -14.54 -8.67
CA LYS A 59 6.45 -15.00 -10.08
C LYS A 59 5.98 -13.90 -11.04
N CYS A 60 5.37 -12.85 -10.51
CA CYS A 60 4.74 -11.81 -11.33
C CYS A 60 5.42 -10.45 -11.11
N SER A 61 5.51 -9.64 -12.18
CA SER A 61 6.02 -8.27 -12.06
C SER A 61 5.03 -7.37 -11.30
N GLY A 62 5.52 -6.65 -10.29
CA GLY A 62 4.69 -5.81 -9.41
C GLY A 62 3.95 -4.68 -10.14
N ASP A 63 4.46 -4.22 -11.28
CA ASP A 63 3.89 -3.09 -12.04
C ASP A 63 2.53 -3.40 -12.68
N LEU A 64 2.21 -4.68 -12.86
CA LEU A 64 0.97 -5.14 -13.50
C LEU A 64 -0.03 -5.72 -12.50
N MET A 65 0.28 -5.65 -11.21
CA MET A 65 -0.56 -6.23 -10.17
C MET A 65 -1.72 -5.32 -9.79
N PRO A 66 -2.94 -5.87 -9.61
CA PRO A 66 -4.05 -5.09 -9.12
C PRO A 66 -3.76 -4.60 -7.69
N ILE A 67 -4.25 -3.40 -7.36
CA ILE A 67 -3.98 -2.72 -6.08
C ILE A 67 -4.31 -3.61 -4.88
N TRP A 68 -5.39 -4.40 -4.97
CA TRP A 68 -5.77 -5.31 -3.89
C TRP A 68 -4.69 -6.38 -3.65
N PHE A 69 -4.06 -6.90 -4.70
CA PHE A 69 -3.02 -7.91 -4.57
C PHE A 69 -1.78 -7.33 -3.90
N LEU A 70 -1.32 -6.15 -4.36
CA LEU A 70 -0.17 -5.46 -3.77
C LEU A 70 -0.37 -5.19 -2.27
N LYS A 71 -1.58 -4.80 -1.86
CA LYS A 71 -1.88 -4.56 -0.45
C LYS A 71 -1.90 -5.85 0.37
N SER A 72 -2.47 -6.93 -0.17
CA SER A 72 -2.46 -8.25 0.48
C SER A 72 -1.04 -8.82 0.58
N GLN A 73 -0.23 -8.71 -0.46
CA GLN A 73 1.18 -9.09 -0.46
C GLN A 73 1.95 -8.36 0.65
N ARG A 74 1.80 -7.04 0.73
CA ARG A 74 2.46 -6.23 1.77
C ARG A 74 2.05 -6.67 3.18
N TYR A 75 0.76 -6.90 3.40
CA TYR A 75 0.26 -7.42 4.67
C TYR A 75 0.94 -8.74 5.03
N CYS A 76 0.94 -9.70 4.11
CA CYS A 76 1.51 -11.02 4.32
C CYS A 76 3.04 -10.99 4.56
N ALA A 77 3.77 -10.10 3.87
CA ALA A 77 5.19 -9.91 4.09
C ALA A 77 5.49 -9.45 5.53
N ILE A 78 4.70 -8.50 6.05
CA ILE A 78 4.82 -8.01 7.43
C ILE A 78 4.47 -9.11 8.42
N THR A 79 3.36 -9.82 8.22
CA THR A 79 2.92 -10.90 9.12
C THR A 79 3.96 -12.02 9.20
N ASN A 80 4.56 -12.41 8.07
CA ASN A 80 5.62 -13.43 8.05
C ASN A 80 6.90 -12.95 8.72
N ALA A 81 7.28 -11.68 8.56
CA ALA A 81 8.44 -11.10 9.25
C ALA A 81 8.26 -11.11 10.78
N ILE A 82 7.06 -10.81 11.27
CA ILE A 82 6.76 -10.84 12.71
C ILE A 82 6.82 -12.27 13.25
N LYS A 83 6.30 -13.26 12.49
CA LYS A 83 6.29 -14.67 12.91
C LYS A 83 7.68 -15.30 12.93
N SER A 84 8.59 -14.82 12.09
CA SER A 84 9.97 -15.31 11.99
C SER A 84 10.95 -14.61 12.93
N ALA A 85 10.52 -13.54 13.62
CA ALA A 85 11.34 -12.93 14.65
C ALA A 85 11.55 -13.94 15.80
N PRO A 86 12.80 -14.22 16.20
CA PRO A 86 13.06 -15.04 17.38
C PRO A 86 12.38 -14.39 18.60
N PRO A 87 11.88 -15.18 19.56
CA PRO A 87 11.32 -14.64 20.79
C PRO A 87 12.38 -13.74 21.42
N VAL A 88 12.08 -12.44 21.53
CA VAL A 88 12.95 -11.49 22.22
C VAL A 88 13.20 -12.07 23.61
N PRO A 89 14.47 -12.28 24.02
CA PRO A 89 14.78 -12.67 25.39
C PRO A 89 14.06 -11.71 26.32
N SER A 90 13.28 -12.23 27.25
CA SER A 90 12.50 -11.44 28.20
C SER A 90 13.44 -10.48 28.94
N LEU A 91 13.49 -9.21 28.50
CA LEU A 91 14.34 -8.20 29.11
C LEU A 91 13.74 -7.86 30.48
N THR A 92 14.56 -8.06 31.51
CA THR A 92 14.23 -7.75 32.89
C THR A 92 13.88 -6.26 33.06
N PRO A 93 13.00 -5.89 34.01
CA PRO A 93 12.48 -4.52 34.18
C PRO A 93 13.54 -3.42 34.37
N GLU A 94 14.79 -3.74 34.69
CA GLU A 94 15.84 -2.77 35.00
C GLU A 94 16.46 -2.06 33.78
N GLN A 95 16.39 -2.61 32.56
CA GLN A 95 17.02 -1.99 31.39
C GLN A 95 16.20 -0.87 30.73
N LYS A 96 14.97 -0.62 31.21
CA LYS A 96 14.04 0.38 30.63
C LYS A 96 14.45 1.83 30.91
N SER A 97 15.28 2.09 31.92
CA SER A 97 15.58 3.46 32.37
C SER A 97 16.73 4.18 31.65
N SER A 98 17.56 3.50 30.86
CA SER A 98 18.73 4.16 30.22
C SER A 98 18.49 4.70 28.80
N LEU A 99 17.28 4.59 28.25
CA LEU A 99 17.01 4.93 26.83
C LEU A 99 16.27 6.24 26.59
N LEU A 100 15.99 7.04 27.63
CA LEU A 100 15.20 8.27 27.51
C LEU A 100 16.03 9.55 27.25
N ASN A 101 17.36 9.50 27.20
CA ASN A 101 18.20 10.71 27.13
C ASN A 101 19.06 10.86 25.85
N ALA A 102 18.67 10.28 24.71
CA ALA A 102 19.32 10.56 23.43
C ALA A 102 18.44 11.46 22.54
N THR A 103 18.33 12.74 22.93
CA THR A 103 17.97 13.81 21.99
C THR A 103 19.17 14.02 21.08
N SER A 104 19.07 13.57 19.83
CA SER A 104 20.07 13.89 18.79
C SER A 104 19.37 14.42 17.54
N PRO A 105 19.86 15.51 16.94
CA PRO A 105 19.28 16.11 15.74
C PRO A 105 19.67 15.28 14.51
N VAL A 106 18.71 14.58 13.90
CA VAL A 106 18.97 13.84 12.66
C VAL A 106 18.68 14.72 11.46
N VAL A 107 19.69 15.51 11.11
CA VAL A 107 19.94 15.89 9.71
C VAL A 107 20.52 14.66 9.02
N GLY A 108 19.79 14.10 8.06
CA GLY A 108 20.33 13.18 7.05
C GLY A 108 19.77 11.75 7.05
N GLY A 109 19.01 11.43 5.99
CA GLY A 109 19.30 10.22 5.22
C GLY A 109 18.50 8.95 5.49
N PHE A 110 17.47 8.94 6.34
CA PHE A 110 16.58 7.77 6.37
C PHE A 110 15.54 7.86 5.27
N LYS A 111 15.61 6.92 4.31
CA LYS A 111 14.51 6.62 3.38
C LYS A 111 13.28 6.25 4.23
N GLN A 112 12.48 7.24 4.59
CA GLN A 112 11.27 7.06 5.37
C GLN A 112 10.34 6.09 4.63
N ASN A 113 9.68 5.23 5.39
CA ASN A 113 8.72 4.27 4.86
C ASN A 113 7.52 5.05 4.30
N CYS A 114 7.59 5.42 3.03
CA CYS A 114 6.66 6.32 2.34
C CYS A 114 5.20 5.91 2.41
N VAL A 115 4.94 4.64 2.72
CA VAL A 115 3.57 4.15 2.91
C VAL A 115 2.93 4.66 4.19
N TYR A 116 3.72 4.98 5.21
CA TYR A 116 3.19 5.64 6.39
C TYR A 116 2.83 7.10 6.08
N GLU A 117 3.70 7.81 5.36
CA GLU A 117 3.46 9.21 4.97
C GLU A 117 2.22 9.36 4.07
N LEU A 118 1.94 8.37 3.21
CA LEU A 118 0.70 8.31 2.42
C LEU A 118 -0.57 8.38 3.29
N HIS A 119 -0.54 7.88 4.52
CA HIS A 119 -1.69 7.92 5.42
C HIS A 119 -2.05 9.36 5.83
N ARG A 120 -1.08 10.27 5.84
CA ARG A 120 -1.31 11.70 6.14
C ARG A 120 -2.16 12.40 5.08
N LEU A 121 -2.27 11.82 3.88
CA LEU A 121 -3.14 12.32 2.82
C LEU A 121 -4.61 11.93 3.01
N THR A 122 -4.93 11.08 3.98
CA THR A 122 -6.31 10.60 4.21
C THR A 122 -7.34 11.73 4.29
N PRO A 123 -7.10 12.84 5.02
CA PRO A 123 -8.03 13.96 5.07
C PRO A 123 -8.22 14.66 3.71
N CYS A 124 -7.23 14.57 2.82
CA CYS A 124 -7.20 15.23 1.51
C CYS A 124 -7.73 14.37 0.36
N ILE A 125 -8.17 13.14 0.62
CA ILE A 125 -8.65 12.22 -0.43
C ILE A 125 -9.85 12.81 -1.18
N GLY A 126 -10.71 13.58 -0.51
CA GLY A 126 -11.85 14.26 -1.13
C GLY A 126 -11.40 15.21 -2.24
N ASP A 127 -10.57 16.18 -1.88
CA ASP A 127 -10.03 17.20 -2.79
C ASP A 127 -9.20 16.59 -3.92
N ILE A 128 -8.34 15.61 -3.60
CA ILE A 128 -7.54 14.90 -4.60
C ILE A 128 -8.46 14.20 -5.61
N LYS A 129 -9.53 13.54 -5.15
CA LYS A 129 -10.51 12.90 -6.06
C LYS A 129 -11.27 13.90 -6.90
N ALA A 130 -11.67 15.03 -6.31
CA ALA A 130 -12.34 16.11 -7.03
C ALA A 130 -11.45 16.64 -8.16
N TYR A 131 -10.19 16.99 -7.83
CA TYR A 131 -9.19 17.41 -8.81
C TYR A 131 -9.01 16.38 -9.92
N MET A 132 -8.86 15.10 -9.59
CA MET A 132 -8.66 14.05 -10.60
C MET A 132 -9.87 13.82 -11.52
N ARG A 133 -11.08 14.20 -11.10
CA ARG A 133 -12.31 14.02 -11.90
C ARG A 133 -12.68 15.25 -12.70
N THR A 134 -12.56 16.43 -12.10
CA THR A 134 -13.12 17.67 -12.65
C THR A 134 -12.07 18.77 -12.82
N ASN A 135 -10.79 18.50 -12.54
CA ASN A 135 -9.71 19.49 -12.49
C ASN A 135 -9.99 20.65 -11.51
N SER A 136 -10.79 20.42 -10.46
CA SER A 136 -11.01 21.41 -9.40
C SER A 136 -9.72 21.71 -8.64
N SER A 137 -9.56 22.92 -8.12
CA SER A 137 -8.42 23.24 -7.25
C SER A 137 -8.41 22.38 -5.99
N ILE A 138 -7.21 21.96 -5.58
CA ILE A 138 -6.98 21.31 -4.28
C ILE A 138 -6.84 22.42 -3.24
N ASN A 139 -7.45 22.28 -2.06
CA ASN A 139 -7.31 23.27 -1.00
C ASN A 139 -5.84 23.47 -0.61
N SER A 140 -5.44 24.71 -0.31
CA SER A 140 -4.07 25.07 0.07
C SER A 140 -3.51 24.23 1.23
N THR A 141 -4.35 23.90 2.22
CA THR A 141 -3.99 23.02 3.35
C THR A 141 -3.62 21.61 2.87
N CYS A 142 -4.37 21.09 1.90
CA CYS A 142 -4.10 19.80 1.30
C CYS A 142 -2.88 19.83 0.37
N CYS A 143 -2.67 20.94 -0.34
CA CYS A 143 -1.46 21.13 -1.13
C CYS A 143 -0.19 21.14 -0.28
N ALA A 144 -0.20 21.82 0.88
CA ALA A 144 0.92 21.77 1.82
C ALA A 144 1.24 20.32 2.25
N THR A 145 0.20 19.54 2.58
CA THR A 145 0.38 18.13 2.98
C THR A 145 0.90 17.25 1.82
N ILE A 146 0.38 17.43 0.60
CA ILE A 146 0.83 16.70 -0.59
C ILE A 146 2.30 17.01 -0.91
N LEU A 147 2.68 18.28 -0.84
CA LEU A 147 4.06 18.70 -1.11
C LEU A 147 5.02 18.17 -0.05
N ASP A 148 4.65 18.24 1.23
CA ASP A 148 5.45 17.71 2.35
C ASP A 148 5.70 16.20 2.18
N VAL A 149 4.61 15.43 2.05
CA VAL A 149 4.69 13.98 1.82
C VAL A 149 5.49 13.65 0.54
N GLY A 150 5.31 14.44 -0.52
CA GLY A 150 6.02 14.25 -1.78
C GLY A 150 7.50 14.65 -1.74
N ASN A 151 7.97 15.37 -0.72
CA ASN A 151 9.37 15.74 -0.56
C ASN A 151 10.12 14.76 0.35
N GLN A 152 9.41 14.10 1.27
CA GLN A 152 9.98 13.05 2.13
C GLN A 152 10.22 11.72 1.39
N CYS A 153 9.66 11.58 0.19
CA CYS A 153 9.58 10.30 -0.51
C CYS A 153 10.07 10.37 -1.96
N HIS A 154 10.79 9.34 -2.39
CA HIS A 154 11.30 9.22 -3.77
C HIS A 154 10.15 9.01 -4.76
N TRP A 155 10.19 9.69 -5.91
CA TRP A 155 9.02 9.84 -6.80
C TRP A 155 8.73 8.60 -7.66
N ASP A 156 9.73 7.75 -7.89
CA ASP A 156 9.62 6.62 -8.84
C ASP A 156 8.56 5.58 -8.46
N SER A 157 8.19 5.50 -7.18
CA SER A 157 7.19 4.56 -6.68
C SER A 157 5.78 5.15 -6.53
N TRP A 158 5.56 6.41 -6.91
CA TRP A 158 4.26 7.05 -6.66
C TRP A 158 3.25 6.78 -7.76
N PRO A 159 1.98 6.56 -7.40
CA PRO A 159 0.90 6.52 -8.38
C PRO A 159 0.84 7.81 -9.21
N LYS A 160 0.55 7.69 -10.51
CA LYS A 160 0.45 8.85 -11.43
C LYS A 160 -0.49 9.96 -10.95
N TRP A 161 -1.54 9.61 -10.20
CA TRP A 161 -2.47 10.59 -9.65
C TRP A 161 -1.78 11.52 -8.65
N PHE A 162 -0.83 11.00 -7.86
CA PHE A 162 -0.13 11.80 -6.86
C PHE A 162 0.84 12.78 -7.51
N ALA A 163 1.56 12.35 -8.55
CA ALA A 163 2.43 13.24 -9.33
C ALA A 163 1.65 14.43 -9.90
N ARG A 164 0.47 14.17 -10.50
CA ARG A 164 -0.42 15.22 -11.01
C ARG A 164 -0.89 16.18 -9.91
N SER A 165 -1.34 15.65 -8.77
CA SER A 165 -1.76 16.49 -7.64
C SER A 165 -0.60 17.35 -7.11
N LYS A 166 0.61 16.78 -7.03
CA LYS A 166 1.81 17.51 -6.64
C LYS A 166 2.12 18.67 -7.59
N ASP A 167 2.06 18.43 -8.89
CA ASP A 167 2.33 19.48 -9.89
C ASP A 167 1.24 20.56 -9.90
N ASN A 168 -0.02 20.22 -9.66
CA ASN A 168 -1.07 21.23 -9.43
C ASN A 168 -0.75 22.11 -8.22
N CYS A 169 -0.35 21.48 -7.12
CA CYS A 169 -0.02 22.19 -5.87
C CYS A 169 1.26 23.04 -5.94
N LYS A 170 2.17 22.79 -6.88
CA LYS A 170 3.35 23.67 -7.10
C LYS A 170 2.98 24.98 -7.78
N ASN A 171 1.87 25.02 -8.52
CA ASN A 171 1.43 26.18 -9.29
C ASN A 171 0.34 26.99 -8.58
N HIS A 172 0.11 26.71 -7.29
CA HIS A 172 -1.00 27.20 -6.50
C HIS A 172 -0.52 28.12 -5.37
#